data_AF-A0A3D0NYX7-F1
#
_entry.id   AF-A0A3D0NYX7-F1
#
_cell.length_a   1.000
_cell.length_b   1.000
_cell.length_c   1.000
_cell.angle_alpha   90.00
_cell.angle_beta   90.00
_cell.angle_gamma   90.00
#
_symmetry.space_group_name_H-M   'P 1'
#
loop_
_entity.id
_entity.type
_entity.pdbx_description
1 polymer ?
#
loop_
_entity_poly.entity_id
_entity_poly.type
_entity_poly.pdbx_seq_one_letter_code
_entity_poly.pdbx_strand_id
1 'polypeptide(L)'
;VFDQHLGIRTGFSFFCSTIPDLLMLQMGGISGLSLLRYEWYISAMLIVMFLLTPLAIRYRKAFLYYFCPILFLAITGWLFAQSHSLNVVREWTGLCYEALLRATAELALGCICYAIWENKFWEKLPKALLLLIEWGIYTIVFLYSCKLFTGLGDFFALFLLGIAVPISFTDKASLGFLNNRVVYFLGKISFPIYLSQLLVIEIIKEYDFDSPTLHTLVYIGCVISAALICMLVTDNLLRLFRHLRTKLNNRKEDVS
;
A
#
# COMPACT_ATOMS: atom_id res chain seq x y z
N VAL A 1 6.13 -32.14 -3.03
CA VAL A 1 5.59 -33.48 -2.70
C VAL A 1 4.41 -33.28 -1.76
N PHE A 2 3.19 -33.25 -2.31
CA PHE A 2 1.96 -33.07 -1.55
C PHE A 2 1.55 -34.41 -0.97
N ASP A 3 1.67 -34.56 0.35
CA ASP A 3 1.31 -35.78 1.06
C ASP A 3 -0.21 -35.93 1.10
N GLN A 4 -0.73 -37.02 0.54
CA GLN A 4 -2.15 -37.27 0.27
C GLN A 4 -3.00 -37.65 1.51
N HIS A 5 -2.54 -37.33 2.71
CA HIS A 5 -3.27 -37.58 3.96
C HIS A 5 -3.31 -36.35 4.88
N LEU A 6 -3.81 -35.22 4.37
CA LEU A 6 -4.23 -34.11 5.24
C LEU A 6 -5.51 -34.50 5.98
N GLY A 7 -5.35 -35.16 7.13
CA GLY A 7 -6.45 -35.40 8.06
C GLY A 7 -7.12 -34.09 8.47
N ILE A 8 -8.42 -34.15 8.81
CA ILE A 8 -9.24 -32.98 9.21
C ILE A 8 -8.57 -32.15 10.32
N ARG A 9 -7.85 -32.80 11.25
CA ARG A 9 -7.09 -32.14 12.32
C ARG A 9 -5.92 -31.28 11.78
N THR A 10 -5.20 -31.77 10.79
CA THR A 10 -4.09 -31.05 10.15
C THR A 10 -4.61 -29.87 9.34
N GLY A 11 -5.71 -30.06 8.60
CA GLY A 11 -6.37 -28.97 7.86
C GLY A 11 -6.91 -27.88 8.79
N PHE A 12 -7.53 -28.26 9.91
CA PHE A 12 -8.01 -27.29 10.91
C PHE A 12 -6.85 -26.54 11.58
N SER A 13 -5.78 -27.23 11.96
CA SER A 13 -4.59 -26.59 12.51
C SER A 13 -3.97 -25.60 11.51
N PHE A 14 -3.92 -25.93 10.23
CA PHE A 14 -3.42 -25.05 9.18
C PHE A 14 -4.28 -23.79 9.04
N PHE A 15 -5.61 -23.95 9.03
CA PHE A 15 -6.54 -22.83 9.01
C PHE A 15 -6.40 -21.94 10.24
N CYS A 16 -6.30 -22.50 11.45
CA CYS A 16 -6.09 -21.71 12.65
C CYS A 16 -4.79 -20.90 12.59
N SER A 17 -3.73 -21.46 12.02
CA SER A 17 -2.46 -20.76 11.83
C SER A 17 -2.52 -19.60 10.83
N THR A 18 -3.51 -19.52 9.95
CA THR A 18 -3.68 -18.38 9.03
C THR A 18 -4.54 -17.25 9.61
N ILE A 19 -5.26 -17.49 10.71
CA ILE A 19 -6.16 -16.49 11.32
C ILE A 19 -5.44 -15.17 11.65
N PRO A 20 -4.24 -15.15 12.27
CA PRO A 20 -3.55 -13.88 12.54
C PRO A 20 -3.23 -13.07 11.28
N ASP A 21 -2.93 -13.75 10.17
CA ASP A 21 -2.64 -13.13 8.89
C ASP A 21 -3.92 -12.60 8.22
N LEU A 22 -5.02 -13.37 8.29
CA LEU A 22 -6.35 -12.92 7.84
C LEU A 22 -6.85 -11.70 8.63
N LEU A 23 -6.54 -11.63 9.92
CA LEU A 23 -6.84 -10.48 10.78
C LEU A 23 -5.82 -9.34 10.62
N MET A 24 -4.82 -9.49 9.75
CA MET A 24 -3.84 -8.45 9.43
C MET A 24 -3.02 -8.00 10.65
N LEU A 25 -2.75 -8.91 11.59
CA LEU A 25 -2.03 -8.62 12.84
C LEU A 25 -0.51 -8.82 12.77
N GLN A 26 -0.02 -9.37 11.65
CA GLN A 26 1.37 -9.81 11.53
C GLN A 26 2.40 -8.72 11.83
N MET A 27 2.20 -7.48 11.36
CA MET A 27 3.18 -6.40 11.58
C MET A 27 3.19 -5.88 13.03
N GLY A 28 2.15 -6.17 13.80
CA GLY A 28 2.12 -5.95 15.25
C GLY A 28 2.84 -7.04 16.06
N GLY A 29 3.36 -8.10 15.43
CA GLY A 29 4.08 -9.19 16.09
C GLY A 29 3.26 -10.47 16.30
N ILE A 30 1.96 -10.45 16.00
CA ILE A 30 1.11 -11.65 16.06
C ILE A 30 1.07 -12.24 14.65
N SER A 31 2.05 -13.09 14.34
CA SER A 31 2.18 -13.74 13.03
C SER A 31 1.82 -15.22 13.09
N GLY A 32 1.31 -15.72 11.97
CA GLY A 32 1.02 -17.12 11.73
C GLY A 32 1.58 -17.53 10.37
N LEU A 33 0.85 -18.40 9.66
CA LEU A 33 1.19 -18.73 8.29
C LEU A 33 0.78 -17.57 7.36
N SER A 34 1.77 -16.95 6.69
CA SER A 34 1.57 -15.85 5.73
C SER A 34 1.04 -16.39 4.40
N LEU A 35 -0.03 -15.78 3.90
CA LEU A 35 -0.72 -16.23 2.68
C LEU A 35 -0.17 -15.60 1.40
N LEU A 36 0.14 -14.30 1.39
CA LEU A 36 0.53 -13.56 0.17
C LEU A 36 1.91 -12.86 0.30
N ARG A 37 2.53 -12.93 1.49
CA ARG A 37 3.77 -12.28 1.93
C ARG A 37 3.85 -10.76 1.82
N TYR A 38 3.17 -10.09 0.88
CA TYR A 38 3.08 -8.63 0.72
C TYR A 38 1.93 -7.98 1.47
N GLU A 39 1.04 -8.76 2.08
CA GLU A 39 -0.02 -8.21 2.94
C GLU A 39 0.53 -7.49 4.19
N TRP A 40 1.85 -7.55 4.43
CA TRP A 40 2.53 -6.79 5.47
C TRP A 40 2.23 -5.28 5.38
N TYR A 41 2.19 -4.71 4.18
CA TYR A 41 1.96 -3.28 4.00
C TYR A 41 0.53 -2.91 4.42
N ILE A 42 -0.43 -3.74 4.02
CA ILE A 42 -1.85 -3.57 4.38
C ILE A 42 -2.04 -3.77 5.88
N SER A 43 -1.40 -4.79 6.45
CA SER A 43 -1.37 -5.03 7.90
C SER A 43 -0.87 -3.82 8.67
N ALA A 44 0.32 -3.31 8.31
CA ALA A 44 0.88 -2.13 8.93
C ALA A 44 -0.05 -0.91 8.78
N MET A 45 -0.57 -0.66 7.58
CA MET A 45 -1.47 0.47 7.32
C MET A 45 -2.75 0.38 8.16
N LEU A 46 -3.41 -0.78 8.22
CA LEU A 46 -4.65 -0.95 8.99
C LEU A 46 -4.44 -0.78 10.49
N ILE A 47 -3.38 -1.35 11.04
CA ILE A 47 -3.04 -1.20 12.47
C ILE A 47 -2.76 0.27 12.79
N VAL A 48 -1.92 0.94 11.99
CA VAL A 48 -1.58 2.35 12.21
C VAL A 48 -2.81 3.24 12.06
N MET A 49 -3.63 3.02 11.03
CA MET A 49 -4.87 3.78 10.86
C MET A 49 -5.81 3.59 12.04
N PHE A 50 -5.96 2.36 12.56
CA PHE A 50 -6.78 2.10 13.75
C PHE A 50 -6.29 2.91 14.97
N LEU A 51 -4.97 3.04 15.15
CA LEU A 51 -4.38 3.79 16.26
C LEU A 51 -4.44 5.31 16.05
N LEU A 52 -4.14 5.81 14.85
CA LEU A 52 -3.99 7.23 14.58
C LEU A 52 -5.32 7.93 14.25
N THR A 53 -6.28 7.22 13.64
CA THR A 53 -7.56 7.83 13.20
C THR A 53 -8.37 8.46 14.34
N PRO A 54 -8.54 7.81 15.52
CA PRO A 54 -9.24 8.43 16.64
C PRO A 54 -8.60 9.75 17.09
N LEU A 55 -7.27 9.80 17.12
CA LEU A 55 -6.50 11.01 17.47
C LEU A 55 -6.68 12.10 16.41
N ALA A 56 -6.62 11.73 15.13
CA ALA A 56 -6.80 12.64 14.01
C ALA A 56 -8.20 13.28 14.00
N ILE A 57 -9.24 12.51 14.32
CA ILE A 57 -10.61 13.01 14.40
C ILE A 57 -10.81 13.91 15.63
N ARG A 58 -10.33 13.48 16.81
CA ARG A 58 -10.58 14.20 18.07
C ARG A 58 -9.74 15.46 18.21
N TYR A 59 -8.48 15.43 17.77
CA TYR A 59 -7.49 16.50 17.98
C TYR A 59 -6.88 16.98 16.67
N ARG A 60 -7.68 17.06 15.59
CA ARG A 60 -7.24 17.36 14.22
C ARG A 60 -6.11 18.38 14.09
N LYS A 61 -6.27 19.60 14.61
CA LYS A 61 -5.24 20.65 14.50
C LYS A 61 -3.93 20.23 15.17
N ALA A 62 -4.00 19.74 16.40
CA ALA A 62 -2.80 19.31 17.10
C ALA A 62 -2.14 18.11 16.41
N PHE A 63 -2.96 17.19 15.90
CA PHE A 63 -2.50 16.02 15.16
C PHE A 63 -1.71 16.41 13.90
N LEU A 64 -2.31 17.23 13.03
CA LEU A 64 -1.71 17.64 11.76
C LEU A 64 -0.44 18.50 11.92
N TYR A 65 -0.45 19.46 12.84
CA TYR A 65 0.62 20.46 12.93
C TYR A 65 1.70 20.14 13.97
N TYR A 66 1.44 19.24 14.93
CA TYR A 66 2.43 18.85 15.95
C TYR A 66 2.73 17.35 15.93
N PHE A 67 1.72 16.48 16.10
CA PHE A 67 1.99 15.03 16.21
C PHE A 67 2.56 14.45 14.92
N CYS A 68 1.99 14.73 13.75
CA CYS A 68 2.47 14.17 12.49
C CYS A 68 3.92 14.57 12.16
N PRO A 69 4.33 15.85 12.22
CA PRO A 69 5.73 16.24 12.04
C PRO A 69 6.69 15.54 13.02
N ILE A 70 6.32 15.45 14.30
CA ILE A 70 7.14 14.79 15.31
C ILE A 70 7.26 13.30 15.02
N LEU A 71 6.15 12.60 14.76
CA LEU A 71 6.13 11.18 14.44
C LEU A 71 6.95 10.88 13.18
N PHE A 72 6.76 11.66 12.13
CA PHE A 72 7.50 11.48 10.88
C PHE A 72 9.01 11.64 11.09
N LEU A 73 9.46 12.73 11.71
CA LEU A 73 10.89 12.97 11.92
C LEU A 73 11.51 11.98 12.91
N ALA A 74 10.85 11.70 14.03
CA ALA A 74 11.37 10.78 15.04
C ALA A 74 11.50 9.36 14.49
N ILE A 75 10.49 8.87 13.78
CA ILE A 75 10.48 7.51 13.26
C ILE A 75 11.41 7.37 12.05
N THR A 76 11.39 8.30 11.09
CA THR A 76 12.33 8.23 9.95
C THR A 76 13.78 8.37 10.40
N GLY A 77 14.07 9.23 11.39
CA GLY A 77 15.39 9.35 11.98
C GLY A 77 15.83 8.08 12.70
N TRP A 78 14.92 7.44 13.45
CA TRP A 78 15.18 6.16 14.10
C TRP A 78 15.43 5.04 13.08
N LEU A 79 14.60 4.90 12.04
CA LEU A 79 14.78 3.93 10.96
C LEU A 79 16.12 4.15 10.23
N PHE A 80 16.48 5.41 9.98
CA PHE A 80 17.77 5.74 9.39
C PHE A 80 18.95 5.30 10.26
N ALA A 81 18.85 5.48 11.58
CA ALA A 81 19.89 5.06 12.51
C ALA A 81 19.97 3.53 12.69
N GLN A 82 18.84 2.83 12.57
CA GLN A 82 18.74 1.39 12.80
C GLN A 82 19.22 0.56 11.59
N SER A 83 18.64 0.80 10.42
CA SER A 83 18.82 -0.06 9.25
C SER A 83 19.43 0.65 8.04
N HIS A 84 19.62 1.97 8.12
CA HIS A 84 20.08 2.83 7.01
C HIS A 84 19.27 2.70 5.71
N SER A 85 18.12 2.02 5.76
CA SER A 85 17.33 1.62 4.59
C SER A 85 15.86 1.56 4.97
N LEU A 86 14.98 2.09 4.12
CA LEU A 86 13.54 1.93 4.30
C LEU A 86 13.04 0.55 3.86
N ASN A 87 13.89 -0.26 3.22
CA ASN A 87 13.49 -1.55 2.66
C ASN A 87 13.50 -2.70 3.67
N VAL A 88 13.94 -2.44 4.90
CA VAL A 88 13.83 -3.39 6.00
C VAL A 88 12.41 -3.35 6.55
N VAL A 89 11.74 -4.50 6.48
CA VAL A 89 10.30 -4.63 6.76
C VAL A 89 10.05 -5.56 7.94
N ARG A 90 10.78 -6.68 8.00
CA ARG A 90 10.51 -7.78 8.94
C ARG A 90 11.52 -7.87 10.09
N GLU A 91 12.25 -6.80 10.37
CA GLU A 91 13.09 -6.73 11.56
C GLU A 91 12.25 -6.40 12.79
N TRP A 92 12.46 -7.16 13.87
CA TRP A 92 11.74 -6.98 15.12
C TRP A 92 12.43 -5.91 15.97
N THR A 93 11.67 -4.88 16.34
CA THR A 93 12.17 -3.70 17.07
C THR A 93 12.14 -3.85 18.59
N GLY A 94 11.67 -5.00 19.09
CA GLY A 94 11.34 -5.21 20.51
C GLY A 94 9.86 -5.03 20.83
N LEU A 95 9.13 -4.26 20.01
CA LEU A 95 7.70 -3.99 20.18
C LEU A 95 6.84 -4.37 18.97
N CYS A 96 7.34 -4.11 17.77
CA CYS A 96 6.65 -4.39 16.51
C CYS A 96 7.68 -4.65 15.39
N TYR A 97 7.23 -5.01 14.20
CA TYR A 97 8.11 -5.06 13.03
C TYR A 97 8.38 -3.64 12.48
N GLU A 98 9.58 -3.40 11.92
CA GLU A 98 9.97 -2.09 11.36
C GLU A 98 8.96 -1.52 10.36
N ALA A 99 8.30 -2.39 9.60
CA ALA A 99 7.21 -2.02 8.70
C ALA A 99 6.11 -1.18 9.35
N LEU A 100 5.77 -1.46 10.61
CA LEU A 100 4.73 -0.75 11.34
C LEU A 100 5.16 0.69 11.65
N LEU A 101 6.41 0.87 12.05
CA LEU A 101 7.01 2.19 12.25
C LEU A 101 7.10 2.94 10.93
N ARG A 102 7.58 2.28 9.87
CA ARG A 102 7.62 2.86 8.52
C ARG A 102 6.25 3.34 8.06
N ALA A 103 5.21 2.50 8.18
CA ALA A 103 3.84 2.89 7.83
C ALA A 103 3.33 4.08 8.67
N THR A 104 3.72 4.16 9.95
CA THR A 104 3.42 5.31 10.82
C THR A 104 4.05 6.59 10.31
N ALA A 105 5.33 6.54 9.93
CA ALA A 105 6.02 7.68 9.34
C ALA A 105 5.40 8.12 8.01
N GLU A 106 5.14 7.18 7.10
CA GLU A 106 4.57 7.48 5.78
C GLU A 106 3.13 8.04 5.88
N LEU A 107 2.30 7.51 6.77
CA LEU A 107 0.96 8.06 7.02
C LEU A 107 1.02 9.45 7.67
N ALA A 108 1.95 9.66 8.61
CA ALA A 108 2.20 10.98 9.18
C ALA A 108 2.64 11.98 8.10
N LEU A 109 3.53 11.57 7.19
CA LEU A 109 3.92 12.39 6.03
C LEU A 109 2.73 12.72 5.14
N GLY A 110 1.85 11.75 4.86
CA GLY A 110 0.61 11.99 4.12
C GLY A 110 -0.30 13.03 4.79
N CYS A 111 -0.39 13.01 6.12
CA CYS A 111 -1.12 14.02 6.89
C CYS A 111 -0.46 15.40 6.83
N ILE A 112 0.88 15.47 6.85
CA ILE A 112 1.63 16.71 6.64
C ILE A 112 1.36 17.25 5.22
N CYS A 113 1.38 16.37 4.22
CA CYS A 113 1.08 16.72 2.83
C CYS A 113 -0.32 17.35 2.71
N TYR A 114 -1.31 16.73 3.35
CA TYR A 114 -2.66 17.25 3.44
C TYR A 114 -2.72 18.64 4.09
N ALA A 115 -2.04 18.83 5.23
CA ALA A 115 -2.01 20.13 5.91
C ALA A 115 -1.35 21.22 5.04
N ILE A 116 -0.26 20.90 4.34
CA ILE A 116 0.40 21.83 3.41
C ILE A 116 -0.54 22.24 2.27
N TRP A 117 -1.25 21.26 1.70
CA TRP A 117 -2.26 21.50 0.67
C TRP A 117 -3.42 22.36 1.18
N GLU A 118 -3.97 22.05 2.37
CA GLU A 118 -5.08 22.78 3.00
C GLU A 118 -4.74 24.26 3.26
N ASN A 119 -3.48 24.57 3.60
CA ASN A 119 -3.02 25.95 3.79
C ASN A 119 -2.82 26.74 2.48
N LYS A 120 -3.09 26.13 1.32
CA LYS A 120 -2.97 26.75 -0.01
C LYS A 120 -1.59 27.35 -0.28
N PHE A 121 -0.55 26.78 0.32
CA PHE A 121 0.82 27.30 0.21
C PHE A 121 1.28 27.34 -1.26
N TRP A 122 1.04 26.24 -1.98
CA TRP A 122 1.46 26.06 -3.38
C TRP A 122 0.63 26.86 -4.39
N GLU A 123 -0.62 27.25 -4.06
CA GLU A 123 -1.48 28.04 -4.96
C GLU A 123 -0.87 29.41 -5.30
N LYS A 124 0.02 29.93 -4.46
CA LYS A 124 0.71 31.21 -4.66
C LYS A 124 1.77 31.17 -5.76
N LEU A 125 2.25 29.98 -6.13
CA LEU A 125 3.28 29.83 -7.16
C LEU A 125 2.69 29.81 -8.58
N PRO A 126 3.48 30.23 -9.59
CA PRO A 126 3.05 30.14 -10.98
C PRO A 126 2.96 28.69 -11.44
N LYS A 127 1.98 28.41 -12.31
CA LYS A 127 1.69 27.05 -12.83
C LYS A 127 2.92 26.37 -13.45
N ALA A 128 3.69 27.10 -14.26
CA ALA A 128 4.87 26.55 -14.93
C ALA A 128 5.92 26.05 -13.93
N LEU A 129 6.12 26.77 -12.82
CA LEU A 129 7.05 26.37 -11.77
C LEU A 129 6.56 25.13 -11.01
N LEU A 130 5.27 25.07 -10.67
CA LEU A 130 4.68 23.91 -10.02
C LEU A 130 4.81 22.64 -10.88
N LEU A 131 4.53 22.74 -12.18
CA LEU A 131 4.69 21.62 -13.11
C LEU A 131 6.15 21.18 -13.23
N LEU A 132 7.09 22.14 -13.32
CA LEU A 132 8.52 21.83 -13.39
C LEU A 132 9.00 21.09 -12.13
N ILE A 133 8.58 21.55 -10.94
CA ILE A 133 8.91 20.93 -9.66
C ILE A 133 8.29 19.53 -9.57
N GLU A 134 6.99 19.39 -9.85
CA GLU A 134 6.25 18.14 -9.80
C GLU A 134 6.88 17.07 -10.70
N TRP A 135 7.03 17.38 -12.00
CA TRP A 135 7.62 16.44 -12.96
C TRP A 135 9.09 16.19 -12.71
N GLY A 136 9.85 17.21 -12.30
CA GLY A 136 11.25 17.07 -11.93
C GLY A 136 11.43 16.09 -10.79
N ILE A 137 10.65 16.24 -9.73
CA ILE A 137 10.68 15.34 -8.57
C ILE A 137 10.26 13.92 -8.96
N TYR A 138 9.11 13.74 -9.61
CA TYR A 138 8.66 12.40 -10.00
C TYR A 138 9.66 11.72 -10.94
N THR A 139 10.29 12.46 -11.85
CA THR A 139 11.34 11.93 -12.74
C THR A 139 12.57 11.50 -11.95
N ILE A 140 13.04 12.33 -11.01
CA ILE A 140 14.19 12.00 -10.14
C ILE A 140 13.90 10.73 -9.34
N VAL A 141 12.74 10.66 -8.69
CA VAL A 141 12.33 9.50 -7.87
C VAL A 141 12.17 8.26 -8.74
N PHE A 142 11.60 8.39 -9.94
CA PHE A 142 11.45 7.28 -10.89
C PHE A 142 12.81 6.75 -11.35
N LEU A 143 13.71 7.63 -11.79
CA LEU A 143 15.06 7.25 -12.22
C LEU A 143 15.88 6.66 -11.08
N TYR A 144 15.71 7.15 -9.86
CA TYR A 144 16.30 6.54 -8.67
C TYR A 144 15.75 5.13 -8.45
N SER A 145 14.43 4.94 -8.49
CA SER A 145 13.76 3.65 -8.28
C SER A 145 14.14 2.59 -9.31
N CYS A 146 14.54 2.99 -10.52
CA CYS A 146 15.04 2.08 -11.56
C CYS A 146 16.45 1.54 -11.26
N LYS A 147 17.23 2.25 -10.45
CA LYS A 147 18.53 1.77 -10.00
C LYS A 147 18.26 1.01 -8.71
N LEU A 148 18.50 -0.30 -8.68
CA LEU A 148 18.20 -1.20 -7.54
C LEU A 148 19.01 -0.90 -6.25
N PHE A 149 19.44 0.34 -6.05
CA PHE A 149 20.15 0.80 -4.87
C PHE A 149 19.15 1.05 -3.74
N THR A 150 19.56 0.65 -2.54
CA THR A 150 18.84 0.93 -1.31
C THR A 150 19.77 1.70 -0.38
N GLY A 151 19.21 2.55 0.48
CA GLY A 151 20.02 3.33 1.42
C GLY A 151 19.50 4.74 1.66
N LEU A 152 20.41 5.70 1.84
CA LEU A 152 20.08 7.11 2.10
C LEU A 152 19.19 7.74 1.01
N GLY A 153 19.32 7.29 -0.23
CA GLY A 153 18.48 7.75 -1.34
C GLY A 153 16.99 7.45 -1.14
N ASP A 154 16.63 6.40 -0.39
CA ASP A 154 15.24 6.02 -0.15
C ASP A 154 14.54 7.06 0.75
N PHE A 155 15.25 7.54 1.77
CA PHE A 155 14.79 8.62 2.63
C PHE A 155 14.66 9.91 1.84
N PHE A 156 15.68 10.25 1.03
CA PHE A 156 15.62 11.45 0.19
C PHE A 156 14.45 11.41 -0.80
N ALA A 157 14.21 10.27 -1.44
CA ALA A 157 13.06 10.06 -2.31
C ALA A 157 11.74 10.24 -1.55
N LEU A 158 11.62 9.74 -0.32
CA LEU A 158 10.45 9.93 0.53
C LEU A 158 10.19 11.41 0.84
N PHE A 159 11.23 12.17 1.21
CA PHE A 159 11.10 13.62 1.43
C PHE A 159 10.69 14.37 0.16
N LEU A 160 11.29 14.02 -0.99
CA LEU A 160 10.92 14.62 -2.27
C LEU A 160 9.46 14.33 -2.63
N LEU A 161 8.99 13.09 -2.44
CA LEU A 161 7.58 12.73 -2.62
C LEU A 161 6.67 13.55 -1.71
N GLY A 162 7.09 13.83 -0.47
CA GLY A 162 6.37 14.72 0.45
C GLY A 162 6.19 16.16 -0.07
N ILE A 163 7.01 16.61 -1.03
CA ILE A 163 6.88 17.91 -1.69
C ILE A 163 5.99 17.80 -2.94
N ALA A 164 6.20 16.78 -3.76
CA ALA A 164 5.46 16.61 -5.01
C ALA A 164 3.98 16.28 -4.80
N VAL A 165 3.66 15.45 -3.81
CA VAL A 165 2.28 14.98 -3.56
C VAL A 165 1.31 16.14 -3.28
N PRO A 166 1.57 17.09 -2.35
CA PRO A 166 0.70 18.26 -2.16
C PRO A 166 0.50 19.10 -3.41
N ILE A 167 1.54 19.22 -4.26
CA ILE A 167 1.46 19.96 -5.52
C ILE A 167 0.47 19.26 -6.45
N SER A 168 0.51 17.93 -6.56
CA SER A 168 -0.41 17.14 -7.39
C SER A 168 -1.88 17.37 -7.04
N PHE A 169 -2.21 17.69 -5.79
CA PHE A 169 -3.59 17.99 -5.38
C PHE A 169 -4.04 19.43 -5.64
N THR A 170 -3.19 20.29 -6.22
CA THR A 170 -3.59 21.66 -6.59
C THR A 170 -4.29 21.70 -7.95
N ASP A 171 -5.21 22.64 -8.15
CA ASP A 171 -5.91 22.84 -9.44
C ASP A 171 -4.97 23.20 -10.61
N LYS A 172 -3.75 23.66 -10.29
CA LYS A 172 -2.72 24.05 -11.28
C LYS A 172 -1.87 22.86 -11.74
N ALA A 173 -1.99 21.70 -11.09
CA ALA A 173 -1.14 20.54 -11.32
C ALA A 173 -1.47 19.79 -12.62
N SER A 174 -0.63 18.79 -12.93
CA SER A 174 -0.68 17.99 -14.15
C SER A 174 -1.87 17.02 -14.26
N LEU A 175 -2.73 16.93 -13.22
CA LEU A 175 -3.86 15.99 -13.16
C LEU A 175 -4.86 16.11 -14.31
N GLY A 176 -4.95 17.25 -15.00
CA GLY A 176 -5.87 17.43 -16.14
C GLY A 176 -5.64 16.43 -17.28
N PHE A 177 -4.39 16.10 -17.60
CA PHE A 177 -4.06 15.11 -18.66
C PHE A 177 -4.22 13.66 -18.17
N LEU A 178 -3.99 13.42 -16.88
CA LEU A 178 -4.10 12.11 -16.25
C LEU A 178 -5.54 11.74 -15.85
N ASN A 179 -6.49 12.67 -15.98
CA ASN A 179 -7.91 12.43 -15.73
C ASN A 179 -8.58 11.73 -16.92
N ASN A 180 -8.25 10.46 -17.14
CA ASN A 180 -8.84 9.66 -18.23
C ASN A 180 -9.19 8.24 -17.77
N ARG A 181 -10.09 7.59 -18.52
CA ARG A 181 -10.60 6.25 -18.19
C ARG A 181 -9.47 5.20 -18.06
N VAL A 182 -8.39 5.33 -18.84
CA VAL A 182 -7.26 4.39 -18.79
C VAL A 182 -6.52 4.52 -17.46
N VAL A 183 -6.21 5.74 -17.02
CA VAL A 183 -5.54 5.97 -15.73
C VAL A 183 -6.41 5.47 -14.56
N TYR A 184 -7.72 5.71 -14.58
CA TYR A 184 -8.61 5.14 -13.56
C TYR A 184 -8.64 3.61 -13.58
N PHE A 185 -8.61 2.99 -14.77
CA PHE A 185 -8.53 1.54 -14.89
C PHE A 185 -7.19 1.01 -14.35
N LEU A 186 -6.07 1.64 -14.69
CA LEU A 186 -4.74 1.32 -14.15
C LEU A 186 -4.69 1.47 -12.63
N GLY A 187 -5.34 2.51 -12.09
CA GLY A 187 -5.50 2.70 -10.65
C GLY A 187 -6.36 1.62 -9.99
N LYS A 188 -7.36 1.06 -10.70
CA LYS A 188 -8.20 -0.03 -10.19
C LYS A 188 -7.46 -1.38 -10.16
N ILE A 189 -6.62 -1.67 -11.15
CA ILE A 189 -5.88 -2.93 -11.27
C ILE A 189 -4.59 -2.97 -10.44
N SER A 190 -4.04 -1.82 -10.04
CA SER A 190 -2.78 -1.71 -9.28
C SER A 190 -2.80 -2.52 -7.97
N PHE A 191 -3.91 -2.50 -7.24
CA PHE A 191 -4.03 -3.23 -5.97
C PHE A 191 -4.05 -4.76 -6.16
N PRO A 192 -4.87 -5.33 -7.06
CA PRO A 192 -4.78 -6.74 -7.42
C PRO A 192 -3.37 -7.15 -7.88
N ILE A 193 -2.70 -6.34 -8.71
CA ILE A 193 -1.31 -6.58 -9.15
C ILE A 193 -0.38 -6.67 -7.94
N TYR A 194 -0.46 -5.69 -7.03
CA TYR A 194 0.34 -5.63 -5.81
C TYR A 194 0.19 -6.87 -4.93
N LEU A 195 -1.03 -7.41 -4.82
CA LEU A 195 -1.30 -8.62 -4.04
C LEU A 195 -0.82 -9.90 -4.73
N SER A 196 -0.96 -10.01 -6.05
CA SER A 196 -0.67 -11.26 -6.76
C SER A 196 0.80 -11.46 -7.11
N GLN A 197 1.59 -10.37 -7.20
CA GLN A 197 2.95 -10.43 -7.74
C GLN A 197 3.88 -11.43 -7.01
N LEU A 198 3.88 -11.50 -5.68
CA LEU A 198 4.77 -12.43 -4.97
C LEU A 198 4.32 -13.87 -5.09
N LEU A 199 3.01 -14.12 -5.02
CA LEU A 199 2.46 -15.45 -5.22
C LEU A 199 2.84 -15.99 -6.60
N VAL A 200 2.77 -15.14 -7.62
CA VAL A 200 3.21 -15.50 -8.98
C VAL A 200 4.72 -15.74 -9.03
N ILE A 201 5.54 -14.91 -8.36
CA ILE A 201 6.99 -15.14 -8.27
C ILE A 201 7.30 -16.51 -7.64
N GLU A 202 6.61 -16.90 -6.58
CA GLU A 202 6.84 -18.18 -5.90
C GLU A 202 6.51 -19.37 -6.80
N ILE A 203 5.40 -19.30 -7.53
CA ILE A 203 5.01 -20.35 -8.48
C ILE A 203 6.01 -20.43 -9.63
N ILE A 204 6.36 -19.30 -10.24
CA ILE A 204 7.20 -19.27 -11.44
C ILE A 204 8.64 -19.69 -11.13
N LYS A 205 9.14 -19.43 -9.91
CA LYS A 205 10.48 -19.88 -9.46
C LYS A 205 10.68 -21.40 -9.49
N GLU A 206 9.61 -22.19 -9.46
CA GLU A 206 9.70 -23.65 -9.58
C GLU A 206 9.95 -24.13 -11.01
N TYR A 207 9.84 -23.25 -12.00
CA TYR A 207 10.04 -23.54 -13.41
C TYR A 207 11.36 -22.95 -13.89
N ASP A 208 12.13 -23.75 -14.61
CA ASP A 208 13.37 -23.29 -15.24
C ASP A 208 13.05 -22.71 -16.63
N PHE A 209 13.61 -21.54 -16.94
CA PHE A 209 13.39 -20.85 -18.21
C PHE A 209 14.72 -20.60 -18.91
N ASP A 210 14.80 -21.02 -20.18
CA ASP A 210 16.01 -20.89 -21.00
C ASP A 210 16.46 -19.43 -21.23
N SER A 211 15.54 -18.47 -21.12
CA SER A 211 15.82 -17.05 -21.35
C SER A 211 15.27 -16.15 -20.24
N PRO A 212 16.07 -15.23 -19.69
CA PRO A 212 15.61 -14.23 -18.72
C PRO A 212 14.46 -13.35 -19.25
N THR A 213 14.46 -13.07 -20.56
CA THR A 213 13.40 -12.29 -21.21
C THR A 213 12.09 -13.06 -21.21
N LEU A 214 12.12 -14.35 -21.55
CA LEU A 214 10.94 -15.20 -21.53
C LEU A 214 10.39 -15.32 -20.11
N HIS A 215 11.25 -15.54 -19.12
CA HIS A 215 10.88 -15.58 -17.71
C HIS A 215 10.15 -14.29 -17.29
N THR A 216 10.70 -13.12 -17.66
CA THR A 216 10.08 -11.82 -17.33
C THR A 216 8.73 -11.63 -18.02
N LEU A 217 8.59 -12.02 -19.29
CA LEU A 217 7.34 -11.91 -20.03
C LEU A 217 6.25 -12.83 -19.46
N VAL A 218 6.60 -14.07 -19.12
CA VAL A 218 5.68 -15.02 -18.48
C VAL A 218 5.24 -14.49 -17.12
N TYR A 219 6.19 -13.98 -16.31
CA TYR A 219 5.89 -13.33 -15.03
C TYR A 219 4.87 -12.19 -15.18
N ILE A 220 5.12 -11.24 -16.07
CA ILE A 220 4.21 -10.11 -16.32
C ILE A 220 2.84 -10.62 -16.76
N GLY A 221 2.80 -11.59 -17.69
CA GLY A 221 1.55 -12.19 -18.18
C GLY A 221 0.74 -12.87 -17.07
N CYS A 222 1.39 -13.64 -16.20
CA CYS A 222 0.75 -14.31 -15.06
C CYS A 222 0.22 -13.32 -14.02
N VAL A 223 0.99 -12.28 -13.68
CA VAL A 223 0.55 -11.24 -12.72
C VAL A 223 -0.66 -10.49 -13.25
N ILE A 224 -0.63 -10.04 -14.52
CA ILE A 224 -1.77 -9.36 -15.14
C ILE A 224 -3.00 -10.28 -15.18
N SER A 225 -2.81 -11.55 -15.54
CA SER A 225 -3.91 -12.53 -15.58
C SER A 225 -4.52 -12.76 -14.21
N ALA A 226 -3.69 -12.98 -13.17
CA ALA A 226 -4.15 -13.15 -11.80
C ALA A 226 -4.90 -11.90 -11.29
N ALA A 227 -4.37 -10.71 -11.57
CA ALA A 227 -5.00 -9.44 -11.23
C ALA A 227 -6.37 -9.28 -11.90
N LEU A 228 -6.48 -9.58 -13.20
CA LEU A 228 -7.74 -9.51 -13.95
C LEU A 228 -8.78 -10.51 -13.43
N ILE A 229 -8.37 -11.74 -13.12
CA ILE A 229 -9.25 -12.76 -12.52
C ILE A 229 -9.76 -12.25 -11.16
N CYS A 230 -8.87 -11.73 -10.31
CA CYS A 230 -9.23 -11.17 -9.01
C CYS A 230 -10.24 -10.02 -9.14
N MET A 231 -10.03 -9.10 -10.09
CA MET A 231 -10.98 -8.02 -10.38
C MET A 231 -12.34 -8.55 -10.82
N LEU A 232 -12.36 -9.53 -11.74
CA LEU A 232 -13.60 -10.12 -12.25
C LEU A 232 -14.39 -10.80 -11.15
N VAL A 233 -13.73 -11.58 -10.28
CA VAL A 233 -14.37 -12.23 -9.13
C VAL A 233 -14.93 -11.19 -8.18
N THR A 234 -14.13 -10.17 -7.82
CA THR A 234 -14.53 -9.14 -6.86
C THR A 234 -15.70 -8.31 -7.37
N ASP A 235 -15.67 -7.88 -8.64
CA ASP A 235 -16.76 -7.11 -9.25
C ASP A 235 -18.08 -7.92 -9.29
N ASN A 236 -18.00 -9.21 -9.60
CA ASN A 236 -19.17 -10.09 -9.61
C ASN A 236 -19.73 -10.36 -8.21
N LEU A 237 -18.87 -10.59 -7.22
CA LEU A 237 -19.29 -10.74 -5.83
C LEU A 237 -19.95 -9.46 -5.31
N LEU A 238 -19.39 -8.29 -5.60
CA LEU A 238 -19.98 -7.01 -5.22
C LEU A 238 -21.35 -6.78 -5.87
N ARG A 239 -21.52 -7.16 -7.14
CA ARG A 239 -22.82 -7.12 -7.83
C ARG A 239 -23.84 -8.04 -7.15
N LEU A 240 -23.43 -9.26 -6.81
CA LEU A 240 -24.27 -10.22 -6.10
C LEU A 240 -24.69 -9.69 -4.72
N PHE A 241 -23.74 -9.18 -3.92
CA PHE A 241 -24.05 -8.61 -2.61
C PHE A 241 -24.99 -7.40 -2.69
N ARG A 242 -24.80 -6.51 -3.68
CA ARG A 242 -25.72 -5.39 -3.90
C ARG A 242 -27.13 -5.87 -4.25
N HIS A 243 -27.26 -6.88 -5.10
CA HIS A 243 -28.55 -7.46 -5.48
C HIS A 243 -29.24 -8.16 -4.30
N LEU A 244 -28.50 -8.88 -3.47
CA LEU A 244 -29.04 -9.49 -2.24
C LEU A 244 -29.49 -8.43 -1.23
N ARG A 245 -28.72 -7.35 -1.08
CA ARG A 245 -29.06 -6.23 -0.19
C ARG A 245 -30.33 -5.50 -0.63
N THR A 246 -30.50 -5.21 -1.92
CA THR A 246 -31.73 -4.58 -2.42
C THR A 246 -32.94 -5.48 -2.22
N LYS A 247 -32.80 -6.79 -2.49
CA LYS A 247 -33.88 -7.77 -2.25
C LYS A 247 -34.29 -7.86 -0.77
N LEU A 248 -33.33 -7.79 0.16
CA LEU A 248 -33.60 -7.77 1.59
C LEU A 248 -34.28 -6.50 2.07
N ASN A 249 -33.91 -5.34 1.53
CA ASN A 249 -34.55 -4.07 1.87
C ASN A 249 -36.02 -4.02 1.40
N ASN A 250 -36.29 -4.42 0.15
CA ASN A 250 -37.66 -4.43 -0.38
C ASN A 250 -38.57 -5.37 0.45
N ARG A 251 -38.03 -6.52 0.91
CA ARG A 251 -38.78 -7.46 1.75
C ARG A 251 -39.08 -6.95 3.16
N LYS A 252 -38.37 -5.93 3.64
CA LYS A 252 -38.67 -5.28 4.94
C LYS A 252 -39.75 -4.22 4.80
N GLU A 253 -39.84 -3.54 3.66
CA GLU A 253 -40.89 -2.56 3.36
C GLU A 253 -42.26 -3.24 3.11
N ASP A 254 -42.28 -4.45 2.56
CA ASP A 254 -43.53 -5.23 2.36
C ASP A 254 -44.12 -5.80 3.67
N VAL A 255 -43.39 -5.77 4.78
CA VAL A 255 -43.77 -6.37 6.08
C VAL A 255 -44.09 -5.29 7.14
N SER A 256 -43.83 -4.01 6.84
CA SER A 256 -44.17 -2.84 7.67
C SER A 256 -45.46 -2.18 7.21
#